data_AF-A0A2V8IKB2-F1
#
_entry.id   AF-A0A2V8IKB2-F1
#
_cell.length_a   1.000
_cell.length_b   1.000
_cell.length_c   1.000
_cell.angle_alpha   90.00
_cell.angle_beta   90.00
_cell.angle_gamma   90.00
#
_symmetry.space_group_name_H-M   'P 1'
#
loop_
_entity.id
_entity.type
_entity.pdbx_description
1 polymer ?
#
loop_
_entity_poly.entity_id
_entity_poly.type
_entity_poly.pdbx_seq_one_letter_code
_entity_poly.pdbx_strand_id
1 'polypeptide(L)'
;LQEAIDFVNARPSPLGLYVFSEDESITEQILTSTSSGDAAVNDCTVQPIIHDLPFGGVGDSGMGKYHGEWGFRAYTNARGVLYHSTKLDFGGLRYPPYNHNRKLREFVIPS
;
A
#
# COMPACT_ATOMS: atom_id res chain seq x y z
N LEU A 1 21.71 2.78 19.54
CA LEU A 1 20.76 2.84 18.41
C LEU A 1 20.23 1.45 18.06
N GLN A 2 21.11 0.50 17.68
CA GLN A 2 20.69 -0.85 17.30
C GLN A 2 19.80 -1.55 18.35
N GLU A 3 20.15 -1.47 19.63
CA GLU A 3 19.35 -2.06 20.72
C GLU A 3 17.91 -1.54 20.75
N ALA A 4 17.69 -0.25 20.45
CA ALA A 4 16.35 0.34 20.41
C ALA A 4 15.55 -0.17 19.21
N ILE A 5 16.18 -0.30 18.05
CA ILE A 5 15.58 -0.88 16.83
C ILE A 5 15.19 -2.34 17.10
N ASP A 6 16.10 -3.13 17.65
CA ASP A 6 15.85 -4.55 17.98
C ASP A 6 14.74 -4.69 19.02
N PHE A 7 14.69 -3.79 20.01
CA PHE A 7 13.63 -3.75 21.00
C PHE A 7 12.26 -3.48 20.35
N VAL A 8 12.15 -2.52 19.44
CA VAL A 8 10.88 -2.23 18.74
C VAL A 8 10.48 -3.42 17.87
N ASN A 9 11.42 -3.97 17.10
CA ASN A 9 11.15 -5.07 16.16
C ASN A 9 10.82 -6.41 16.85
N ALA A 10 11.24 -6.61 18.10
CA ALA A 10 10.91 -7.80 18.89
C ALA A 10 9.46 -7.79 19.43
N ARG A 11 8.64 -6.79 19.11
CA ARG A 11 7.28 -6.58 19.62
C ARG A 11 6.26 -6.45 18.48
N PRO A 12 4.96 -6.60 18.80
CA PRO A 12 3.88 -6.29 17.88
C PRO A 12 4.03 -4.91 17.24
N SER A 13 3.74 -4.80 15.94
CA SER A 13 3.92 -3.54 15.20
C SER A 13 3.08 -2.42 15.82
N PRO A 14 3.68 -1.31 16.28
CA PRO A 14 2.97 -0.24 16.96
C PRO A 14 2.16 0.64 16.00
N LEU A 15 1.12 1.30 16.52
CA LEU A 15 0.33 2.27 15.74
C LEU A 15 1.12 3.56 15.46
N GLY A 16 1.90 4.03 16.42
CA GLY A 16 2.69 5.26 16.31
C GLY A 16 4.14 5.04 16.76
N LEU A 17 5.09 5.53 15.97
CA LEU A 17 6.51 5.59 16.30
C LEU A 17 6.96 7.05 16.45
N TYR A 18 7.73 7.35 17.50
CA TYR A 18 8.19 8.71 17.78
C TYR A 18 9.71 8.72 17.87
N VAL A 19 10.36 9.52 17.04
CA VAL A 19 11.82 9.63 16.97
C VAL A 19 12.21 11.06 17.31
N PHE A 20 12.98 11.24 18.38
CA PHE A 20 13.52 12.56 18.75
C PHE A 20 15.02 12.58 18.47
N SER A 21 15.41 13.30 17.41
CA SER A 21 16.79 13.41 16.93
C SER A 21 16.95 14.61 16.00
N GLU A 22 18.05 15.34 16.12
CA GLU A 22 18.49 16.35 15.14
C GLU A 22 19.41 15.75 14.06
N ASP A 23 19.87 14.51 14.25
CA ASP A 23 20.65 13.77 13.26
C ASP A 23 19.71 13.03 12.30
N GLU A 24 19.66 13.49 11.05
CA GLU A 24 18.86 12.90 9.98
C GLU A 24 19.23 11.44 9.70
N SER A 25 20.51 11.06 9.85
CA SER A 25 20.96 9.70 9.59
C SER A 25 20.40 8.71 10.61
N ILE A 26 20.30 9.14 11.88
CA ILE A 26 19.69 8.35 12.95
C ILE A 26 18.19 8.18 12.70
N THR A 27 17.52 9.28 12.32
CA THR A 27 16.08 9.28 12.02
C THR A 27 15.77 8.33 10.86
N GLU A 28 16.50 8.45 9.75
CA GLU A 28 16.30 7.61 8.57
C GLU A 28 16.60 6.14 8.89
N GLN A 29 17.65 5.86 9.66
CA GLN A 29 17.97 4.50 10.08
C GLN A 29 16.84 3.87 10.91
N ILE A 30 16.22 4.62 11.83
CA ILE A 30 15.10 4.10 12.64
C ILE A 30 13.88 3.86 11.75
N LEU A 31 13.51 4.83 10.91
CA LEU A 31 12.32 4.74 10.05
C LEU A 31 12.42 3.62 9.02
N THR A 32 13.61 3.38 8.46
CA THR A 32 13.84 2.30 7.48
C THR A 32 14.00 0.93 8.12
N SER A 33 14.42 0.86 9.39
CA SER A 33 14.70 -0.41 10.09
C SER A 33 13.55 -0.87 10.99
N THR A 34 12.45 -0.12 11.09
CA THR A 34 11.28 -0.47 11.91
C THR A 34 9.98 -0.36 11.11
N SER A 35 8.90 -0.96 11.61
CA SER A 35 7.57 -0.85 11.01
C SER A 35 6.57 -0.34 12.04
N SER A 36 5.78 0.66 11.67
CA SER A 36 4.69 1.21 12.48
C SER A 36 3.53 1.64 11.58
N GLY A 37 2.37 1.88 12.19
CA GLY A 37 1.25 2.51 11.50
C GLY A 37 1.68 3.86 10.92
N ASP A 38 1.96 4.81 11.80
CA ASP A 38 2.47 6.14 11.46
C ASP A 38 3.70 6.47 12.30
N ALA A 39 4.44 7.51 11.90
CA ALA A 39 5.61 7.97 12.64
C ALA A 39 5.67 9.50 12.67
N ALA A 40 6.28 10.06 13.72
CA ALA A 40 6.63 11.47 13.80
C ALA A 40 8.05 11.66 14.32
N VAL A 41 8.71 12.68 13.79
CA VAL A 41 10.08 13.07 14.14
C VAL A 41 10.01 14.40 14.89
N ASN A 42 10.65 14.46 16.06
CA ASN A 42 10.67 15.63 16.95
C ASN A 42 9.29 16.13 17.41
N ASP A 43 8.27 15.28 17.34
CA ASP A 43 6.93 15.57 17.83
C ASP A 43 6.23 14.26 18.25
N CYS A 44 5.10 14.37 18.92
CA CYS A 44 4.24 13.24 19.25
C CYS A 44 2.77 13.57 19.09
N THR A 45 1.95 12.57 18.74
CA THR A 45 0.48 12.68 18.66
C THR A 45 -0.09 13.70 17.67
N VAL A 46 0.74 14.42 16.92
CA VAL A 46 0.29 15.43 15.94
C VAL A 46 -0.10 14.82 14.59
N GLN A 47 0.53 13.70 14.19
CA GLN A 47 0.24 13.07 12.90
C GLN A 47 -1.24 12.71 12.65
N PRO A 48 -2.06 12.32 13.66
CA PRO A 48 -3.50 12.07 13.46
C PRO A 48 -4.34 13.33 13.23
N ILE A 49 -3.81 14.54 13.46
CA ILE A 49 -4.56 15.78 13.29
C ILE A 49 -4.40 16.30 11.84
N ILE A 50 -3.38 15.83 11.12
CA ILE A 50 -3.08 16.27 9.75
C ILE A 50 -3.94 15.48 8.77
N HIS A 51 -4.99 16.11 8.25
CA HIS A 51 -5.97 15.46 7.36
C HIS A 51 -5.39 14.90 6.04
N ASP A 52 -4.28 15.45 5.57
CA ASP A 52 -3.62 15.01 4.34
C ASP A 52 -2.73 13.77 4.54
N LEU A 53 -2.41 13.43 5.80
CA LEU A 53 -1.66 12.21 6.12
C LEU A 53 -2.62 11.03 6.31
N PRO A 54 -2.34 9.88 5.65
CA PRO A 54 -3.08 8.65 5.93
C PRO A 54 -2.80 8.21 7.36
N PHE A 55 -3.85 8.00 8.17
CA PHE A 55 -3.69 7.52 9.54
C PHE A 55 -4.29 6.13 9.73
N GLY A 56 -3.58 5.25 10.43
CA GLY A 56 -4.05 3.89 10.75
C GLY A 56 -2.95 2.88 11.01
N GLY A 57 -3.31 1.65 11.34
CA GLY A 57 -2.38 0.61 11.77
C GLY A 57 -1.70 -0.18 10.65
N VAL A 58 -0.71 -0.97 11.05
CA VAL A 58 -0.09 -2.05 10.27
C VAL A 58 0.15 -3.25 11.17
N GLY A 59 -0.05 -4.46 10.65
CA GLY A 59 0.15 -5.69 11.42
C GLY A 59 -0.75 -5.73 12.66
N ASP A 60 -0.15 -5.89 13.83
CA ASP A 60 -0.88 -6.01 15.10
C ASP A 60 -1.62 -4.73 15.53
N SER A 61 -1.21 -3.56 15.03
CA SER A 61 -1.88 -2.28 15.34
C SER A 61 -3.12 -2.03 14.48
N GLY A 62 -3.37 -2.85 13.46
CA GLY A 62 -4.56 -2.77 12.60
C GLY A 62 -4.25 -2.85 11.11
N MET A 63 -5.26 -2.54 10.30
CA MET A 63 -5.16 -2.53 8.84
C MET A 63 -5.96 -1.37 8.24
N GLY A 64 -5.55 -0.94 7.05
CA GLY A 64 -6.18 0.18 6.36
C GLY A 64 -5.80 1.54 6.95
N LYS A 65 -6.14 2.58 6.20
CA LYS A 65 -5.83 3.98 6.52
C LYS A 65 -7.05 4.84 6.23
N TYR A 66 -7.24 5.90 7.00
CA TYR A 66 -8.27 6.91 6.77
C TYR A 66 -7.68 8.32 6.88
N HIS A 67 -8.55 9.33 6.96
CA HIS A 67 -8.35 10.78 6.76
C HIS A 67 -8.47 11.25 5.32
N GLY A 68 -9.04 12.45 5.15
CA GLY A 68 -9.18 13.13 3.87
C GLY A 68 -9.60 12.18 2.73
N GLU A 69 -8.81 12.17 1.67
CA GLU A 69 -8.99 11.29 0.52
C GLU A 69 -8.85 9.80 0.88
N TRP A 70 -7.95 9.43 1.79
CA TRP A 70 -7.74 8.05 2.22
C TRP A 70 -9.00 7.45 2.86
N GLY A 71 -9.67 8.24 3.70
CA GLY A 71 -10.95 7.87 4.30
C GLY A 71 -12.04 7.68 3.24
N PHE A 72 -12.14 8.61 2.28
CA PHE A 72 -13.09 8.46 1.17
C PHE A 72 -12.82 7.17 0.37
N ARG A 73 -11.56 6.90 0.03
CA ARG A 73 -11.16 5.67 -0.66
C ARG A 73 -11.45 4.41 0.15
N ALA A 74 -11.27 4.45 1.48
CA ALA A 74 -11.53 3.31 2.36
C ALA A 74 -13.02 2.93 2.44
N TYR A 75 -13.93 3.91 2.32
CA TYR A 75 -15.38 3.68 2.40
C TYR A 75 -16.09 3.71 1.04
N THR A 76 -15.35 3.80 -0.07
CA THR A 76 -15.90 3.83 -1.42
C THR A 76 -15.48 2.60 -2.22
N ASN A 77 -16.40 2.08 -3.04
CA ASN A 77 -16.10 1.00 -3.98
C ASN A 77 -15.61 1.58 -5.31
N ALA A 78 -14.32 1.42 -5.62
CA ALA A 78 -13.74 1.78 -6.92
C ALA A 78 -14.21 0.80 -8.01
N ARG A 79 -15.41 1.04 -8.56
CA ARG A 79 -16.04 0.18 -9.57
C ARG A 79 -15.35 0.31 -10.93
N GLY A 80 -14.65 -0.75 -11.35
CA GLY A 80 -14.14 -0.87 -12.72
C GLY A 80 -15.27 -1.04 -13.74
N VAL A 81 -15.26 -0.22 -14.80
CA VAL A 81 -16.20 -0.30 -15.92
C VAL A 81 -15.42 -0.27 -17.23
N LEU A 82 -15.63 -1.27 -18.09
CA LEU A 82 -15.04 -1.36 -19.42
C LEU A 82 -16.12 -1.24 -20.49
N TYR A 83 -15.94 -0.30 -21.41
CA TYR A 83 -16.72 -0.23 -22.64
C TYR A 83 -15.93 -0.88 -23.77
N HIS A 84 -16.43 -2.00 -24.26
CA HIS A 84 -15.86 -2.68 -25.42
C HIS A 84 -16.62 -2.27 -26.68
N SER A 85 -15.88 -1.97 -27.76
CA SER A 85 -16.48 -1.60 -29.05
C SER A 85 -17.18 -2.81 -29.67
N THR A 86 -18.39 -2.62 -30.19
CA THR A 86 -19.09 -3.65 -30.97
C THR A 86 -18.54 -3.80 -32.39
N LYS A 87 -17.64 -2.90 -32.83
CA LYS A 87 -17.07 -2.90 -34.19
C LYS A 87 -15.70 -3.58 -34.26
N LEU A 88 -14.99 -3.69 -33.14
CA LEU A 88 -13.63 -4.22 -33.07
C LEU A 88 -13.58 -5.25 -31.95
N ASP A 89 -13.58 -6.52 -32.32
CA ASP A 89 -13.51 -7.65 -31.39
C ASP A 89 -12.26 -8.49 -31.66
N PHE A 90 -11.62 -8.96 -30.59
CA PHE A 90 -10.48 -9.89 -30.64
C PHE A 90 -10.97 -11.33 -30.82
N GLY A 91 -11.89 -11.54 -31.76
CA GLY A 91 -12.69 -12.77 -31.83
C GLY A 91 -11.87 -14.03 -32.08
N GLY A 92 -10.82 -13.94 -32.92
CA GLY A 92 -9.91 -15.06 -33.20
C GLY A 92 -8.97 -15.43 -32.05
N LEU A 93 -8.87 -14.59 -31.02
CA LEU A 93 -8.11 -14.86 -29.80
C LEU A 93 -9.03 -15.30 -28.64
N ARG A 94 -10.23 -14.72 -28.57
CA ARG A 94 -11.16 -14.87 -27.45
C ARG A 94 -12.16 -16.01 -27.59
N TYR A 95 -12.58 -16.37 -28.82
CA TYR A 95 -13.66 -17.34 -29.04
C TYR A 95 -13.20 -18.64 -29.73
N PRO A 96 -13.91 -19.76 -29.51
CA PRO A 96 -13.68 -21.00 -30.26
C PRO A 96 -13.98 -20.88 -31.76
N PRO A 97 -13.41 -21.76 -32.61
CA PRO A 97 -12.43 -22.79 -32.27
C PRO A 97 -11.02 -22.20 -32.12
N TYR A 98 -10.39 -22.48 -30.98
CA TYR A 98 -9.08 -21.91 -30.56
C TYR A 98 -7.86 -22.40 -31.36
N ASN A 99 -8.12 -23.10 -32.45
CA ASN A 99 -7.11 -23.77 -33.26
C ASN A 99 -6.47 -22.79 -34.25
N HIS A 100 -7.17 -21.69 -34.57
CA HIS A 100 -6.63 -20.59 -35.34
C HIS A 100 -5.83 -19.66 -34.42
N ASN A 101 -4.63 -19.26 -34.84
CA ASN A 101 -3.76 -18.33 -34.11
C ASN A 101 -3.27 -18.82 -32.72
N ARG A 102 -3.08 -20.14 -32.55
CA ARG A 102 -2.57 -20.76 -31.32
C ARG A 102 -1.32 -20.08 -30.75
N LYS A 103 -0.32 -19.77 -31.60
CA LYS A 103 0.92 -19.11 -31.17
C LYS A 103 0.69 -17.70 -30.59
N LEU A 104 -0.20 -16.92 -31.20
CA LEU A 104 -0.57 -15.59 -30.71
C LEU A 104 -1.32 -15.69 -29.38
N ARG A 105 -2.14 -16.73 -29.20
CA ARG A 105 -2.85 -16.98 -27.96
C ARG A 105 -1.95 -17.40 -26.81
N GLU A 106 -0.99 -18.29 -27.05
CA GLU A 106 0.03 -18.69 -26.06
C GLU A 106 0.92 -17.51 -25.62
N PHE A 107 1.17 -16.55 -26.51
CA PHE A 107 1.91 -15.32 -26.16
C PHE A 107 1.10 -14.34 -25.31
N VAL A 108 -0.19 -14.15 -25.61
CA VAL A 108 -1.05 -13.16 -24.93
C VAL A 108 -1.69 -13.71 -23.65
N ILE A 109 -1.97 -15.01 -23.60
CA ILE A 109 -2.55 -15.71 -22.45
C ILE A 109 -1.68 -16.94 -22.16
N PRO A 110 -0.51 -16.75 -21.51
CA PRO A 110 0.31 -17.87 -21.09
C PRO A 110 -0.45 -18.68 -20.03
N SER A 111 -0.58 -19.98 -20.27
CA SER A 111 -1.16 -20.97 -19.35
C SER A 111 -0.26 -21.25 -18.17
#